data_AF-A0A924H724-F1
#
_entry.id   AF-A0A924H724-F1
#
_cell.length_a   1.000
_cell.length_b   1.000
_cell.length_c   1.000
_cell.angle_alpha   90.00
_cell.angle_beta   90.00
_cell.angle_gamma   90.00
#
_symmetry.space_group_name_H-M   'P 1'
#
loop_
_entity.id
_entity.type
_entity.pdbx_description
1 polymer ?
#
loop_
_entity_poly.entity_id
_entity_poly.type
_entity_poly.pdbx_seq_one_letter_code
_entity_poly.pdbx_strand_id
1 'polypeptide(L)'
;GAKGKLIEAMQCGTPSVTTAIGAESMQGSLSWNGLIAEDAQEIANAAVQLYRDEILWKQSQQNGIAIVNSRYSKSLFAEDFVRRVLIVQSNLAEFRQNNFIGSVLMHHLHAGTKYMSKWIAEKNKKNKE
;
A
#
# COMPACT_ATOMS: atom_id res chain seq x y z
N GLY A 1 4.44 2.55 0.55
CA GLY A 1 3.21 1.71 0.52
C GLY A 1 3.56 0.35 1.07
N ALA A 2 2.67 -0.27 1.87
CA ALA A 2 2.92 -1.57 2.47
C ALA A 2 3.09 -2.64 1.39
N LYS A 3 4.15 -3.44 1.48
CA LYS A 3 4.50 -4.45 0.50
C LYS A 3 3.83 -5.76 0.90
N GLY A 4 2.69 -6.06 0.27
CA GLY A 4 1.88 -7.26 0.59
C GLY A 4 2.68 -8.56 0.65
N LYS A 5 3.64 -8.74 -0.27
CA LYS A 5 4.52 -9.93 -0.31
C LYS A 5 5.33 -10.15 0.97
N LEU A 6 5.78 -9.07 1.62
CA LEU A 6 6.55 -9.15 2.86
C LEU A 6 5.65 -9.51 4.05
N ILE A 7 4.40 -9.01 4.06
CA ILE A 7 3.40 -9.37 5.07
C ILE A 7 3.01 -10.85 4.92
N GLU A 8 2.77 -11.30 3.69
CA GLU A 8 2.44 -12.69 3.39
C GLU A 8 3.58 -13.63 3.79
N ALA A 9 4.83 -13.25 3.51
CA ALA A 9 6.01 -13.98 3.99
C ALA A 9 6.03 -14.08 5.52
N MET A 10 5.79 -12.99 6.25
CA MET A 10 5.67 -13.01 7.72
C MET A 10 4.57 -13.95 8.20
N GLN A 11 3.40 -13.96 7.55
CA GLN A 11 2.27 -14.81 7.89
C GLN A 11 2.57 -16.31 7.68
N CYS A 12 3.33 -16.63 6.64
CA CYS A 12 3.86 -17.98 6.40
C CYS A 12 5.06 -18.32 7.29
N GLY A 13 5.50 -17.40 8.16
CA GLY A 13 6.65 -17.60 9.02
C GLY A 13 7.99 -17.59 8.29
N THR A 14 8.05 -16.97 7.11
CA THR A 14 9.24 -16.83 6.28
C THR A 14 9.90 -15.47 6.53
N PRO A 15 11.11 -15.44 7.12
CA PRO A 15 11.90 -14.22 7.23
C PRO A 15 12.26 -13.62 5.87
N SER A 16 12.51 -12.30 5.84
CA SER A 16 12.84 -11.58 4.61
C SER A 16 13.97 -10.60 4.80
N VAL A 17 14.82 -10.47 3.78
CA VAL A 17 15.85 -9.44 3.72
C VAL A 17 15.34 -8.30 2.85
N THR A 18 15.46 -7.07 3.34
CA THR A 18 15.00 -5.88 2.61
C THR A 18 15.86 -4.66 2.94
N THR A 19 15.64 -3.53 2.29
CA THR A 19 16.34 -2.28 2.59
C THR A 19 15.65 -1.52 3.73
N ALA A 20 16.26 -0.45 4.27
CA ALA A 20 15.56 0.39 5.24
C ALA A 20 14.24 0.94 4.67
N ILE A 21 14.23 1.32 3.39
CA ILE A 21 13.03 1.74 2.62
C ILE A 21 12.04 0.55 2.43
N GLY A 22 12.59 -0.66 2.36
CA GLY A 22 11.90 -1.94 2.52
C GLY A 22 10.98 -1.98 3.73
N ALA A 23 11.60 -1.81 4.90
CA ALA A 23 11.03 -2.04 6.22
C ALA A 23 10.29 -0.84 6.83
N GLU A 24 10.58 0.39 6.37
CA GLU A 24 10.14 1.67 6.96
C GLU A 24 8.67 1.68 7.36
N SER A 25 7.75 1.43 6.42
CA SER A 25 6.32 1.49 6.69
C SER A 25 5.75 0.23 7.35
N MET A 26 6.59 -0.77 7.64
CA MET A 26 6.14 -2.12 7.98
C MET A 26 6.32 -2.50 9.44
N GLN A 27 7.51 -2.28 10.02
CA GLN A 27 7.81 -2.72 11.38
C GLN A 27 7.38 -1.73 12.47
N GLY A 28 7.23 -0.44 12.15
CA GLY A 28 7.03 0.60 13.16
C GLY A 28 8.24 0.65 14.11
N SER A 29 8.01 0.45 15.40
CA SER A 29 9.06 0.39 16.42
C SER A 29 9.54 -1.04 16.74
N LEU A 30 9.03 -2.06 16.04
CA LEU A 30 9.41 -3.45 16.24
C LEU A 30 10.67 -3.80 15.44
N SER A 31 11.33 -4.88 15.83
CA SER A 31 12.46 -5.44 15.07
C SER A 31 11.98 -6.14 13.81
N TRP A 32 12.74 -6.03 12.72
CA TRP A 32 12.39 -6.62 11.43
C TRP A 32 12.32 -8.16 11.48
N ASN A 33 11.52 -8.76 10.60
CA ASN A 33 11.43 -10.21 10.42
C ASN A 33 12.57 -10.77 9.55
N GLY A 34 13.81 -10.45 9.88
CA GLY A 34 14.99 -10.85 9.11
C GLY A 34 16.08 -9.80 9.24
N LEU A 35 16.71 -9.46 8.13
CA LEU A 35 17.84 -8.52 8.11
C LEU A 35 17.54 -7.33 7.18
N ILE A 36 18.20 -6.20 7.48
CA ILE A 36 18.19 -5.01 6.64
C ILE A 36 19.57 -4.83 6.01
N ALA A 37 19.61 -4.63 4.70
CA ALA A 37 20.82 -4.47 3.91
C ALA A 37 20.55 -3.49 2.74
N GLU A 38 21.55 -2.73 2.31
CA GLU A 38 21.34 -1.62 1.35
C GLU A 38 21.82 -1.93 -0.07
N ASP A 39 22.82 -2.80 -0.22
CA ASP A 39 23.31 -3.21 -1.54
C ASP A 39 23.03 -4.68 -1.88
N ALA A 40 23.19 -5.03 -3.16
CA ALA A 40 22.86 -6.35 -3.67
C ALA A 40 23.73 -7.47 -3.05
N GLN A 41 24.99 -7.18 -2.75
CA GLN A 41 25.91 -8.16 -2.19
C GLN A 41 25.60 -8.40 -0.71
N GLU A 42 25.33 -7.34 0.04
CA GLU A 42 24.88 -7.41 1.42
C GLU A 42 23.55 -8.17 1.54
N ILE A 43 22.58 -7.89 0.66
CA ILE A 43 21.30 -8.59 0.62
C ILE A 43 21.51 -10.08 0.37
N ALA A 44 22.35 -10.45 -0.60
CA ALA A 44 22.65 -11.85 -0.90
C ALA A 44 23.34 -12.55 0.29
N ASN A 45 24.33 -11.90 0.91
CA ASN A 45 25.03 -12.44 2.07
C ASN A 45 24.10 -12.62 3.27
N ALA A 46 23.26 -11.61 3.55
CA ALA A 46 22.26 -11.65 4.61
C ALA A 46 21.22 -12.75 4.38
N ALA A 47 20.78 -12.97 3.13
CA ALA A 47 19.85 -14.05 2.81
C ALA A 47 20.48 -15.42 3.07
N VAL A 48 21.75 -15.62 2.69
CA VAL A 48 22.49 -16.86 2.98
C VAL A 48 22.69 -17.06 4.48
N GLN A 49 23.05 -16.00 5.22
CA GLN A 49 23.20 -16.05 6.68
C GLN A 49 21.88 -16.46 7.35
N LEU A 50 20.79 -15.78 7.00
CA LEU A 50 19.46 -16.01 7.54
C LEU A 50 18.99 -17.45 7.32
N TYR A 51 19.31 -18.02 6.16
CA TYR A 51 18.97 -19.41 5.84
C TYR A 51 19.83 -20.45 6.58
N ARG A 52 21.11 -20.15 6.82
CA ARG A 52 22.06 -21.08 7.47
C ARG A 52 21.96 -21.09 8.99
N ASP A 53 21.57 -19.98 9.60
CA ASP A 53 21.45 -19.83 11.05
C ASP A 53 20.01 -20.07 11.52
N GLU A 54 19.75 -21.28 12.04
CA GLU A 54 18.43 -21.68 12.51
C GLU A 54 17.93 -20.83 13.69
N ILE A 55 18.83 -20.36 14.56
CA ILE A 55 18.46 -19.56 15.74
C ILE A 55 18.00 -18.18 15.25
N LEU A 56 18.78 -17.57 14.36
CA LEU A 56 18.43 -16.29 13.75
C LEU A 56 17.13 -16.38 12.94
N TRP A 57 16.92 -17.48 12.20
CA TRP A 57 15.68 -17.72 11.47
C TRP A 57 14.47 -17.74 12.40
N LYS A 58 14.53 -18.53 13.48
CA LYS A 58 13.42 -18.64 14.45
C LYS A 58 13.14 -17.31 15.14
N GLN A 59 14.17 -16.57 15.53
CA GLN A 59 14.00 -15.23 16.10
C GLN A 59 13.32 -14.28 15.10
N SER A 60 13.77 -14.30 13.85
CA SER A 60 13.19 -13.48 12.77
C SER A 60 11.75 -13.85 12.47
N GLN A 61 11.39 -15.13 12.56
CA GLN A 61 10.02 -15.60 12.45
C GLN A 61 9.14 -15.04 13.58
N GLN A 62 9.61 -15.07 14.82
CA GLN A 62 8.88 -14.48 15.97
C GLN A 62 8.69 -12.97 15.83
N ASN A 63 9.69 -12.26 15.32
CA ASN A 63 9.57 -10.83 14.99
C ASN A 63 8.47 -10.60 13.94
N GLY A 64 8.40 -11.45 12.90
CA GLY A 64 7.33 -11.40 11.90
C GLY A 64 5.94 -11.60 12.49
N ILE A 65 5.77 -12.57 13.38
CA ILE A 65 4.51 -12.81 14.10
C ILE A 65 4.12 -11.58 14.92
N ALA A 66 5.08 -10.99 15.65
CA ALA A 66 4.84 -9.77 16.43
C ALA A 66 4.39 -8.60 15.55
N ILE A 67 5.07 -8.36 14.42
CA ILE A 67 4.70 -7.31 13.47
C ILE A 67 3.28 -7.52 12.94
N VAL A 68 2.96 -8.73 12.46
CA VAL A 68 1.65 -9.05 11.89
C VAL A 68 0.54 -8.84 12.92
N ASN A 69 0.72 -9.35 14.13
CA ASN A 69 -0.30 -9.26 15.17
C ASN A 69 -0.50 -7.82 15.68
N SER A 70 0.57 -7.04 15.82
CA SER A 70 0.49 -5.68 16.35
C SER A 70 0.05 -4.64 15.32
N ARG A 71 0.30 -4.87 14.02
CA ARG A 71 0.09 -3.82 12.99
C ARG A 71 -0.86 -4.20 11.88
N TYR A 72 -1.03 -5.49 11.61
CA TYR A 72 -1.78 -5.98 10.46
C TYR A 72 -2.94 -6.91 10.83
N SER A 73 -3.24 -7.04 12.13
CA SER A 73 -4.40 -7.80 12.57
C SER A 73 -5.71 -7.15 12.11
N LYS A 74 -6.60 -7.97 11.55
CA LYS A 74 -7.94 -7.56 11.11
C LYS A 74 -8.73 -6.88 12.23
N SER A 75 -8.59 -7.37 13.46
CA SER A 75 -9.33 -6.85 14.62
C SER A 75 -9.02 -5.37 14.91
N LEU A 76 -7.86 -4.87 14.48
CA LEU A 76 -7.46 -3.48 14.70
C LEU A 76 -8.21 -2.50 13.80
N PHE A 77 -8.71 -2.95 12.64
CA PHE A 77 -9.25 -2.05 11.62
C PHE A 77 -10.69 -2.34 11.24
N ALA A 78 -11.15 -3.59 11.40
CA ALA A 78 -12.44 -4.01 10.85
C ALA A 78 -13.62 -3.21 11.39
N GLU A 79 -13.70 -3.02 12.71
CA GLU A 79 -14.82 -2.31 13.34
C GLU A 79 -14.84 -0.83 12.98
N ASP A 80 -13.70 -0.15 13.08
CA ASP A 80 -13.59 1.27 12.75
C ASP A 80 -13.86 1.53 11.27
N PHE A 81 -13.39 0.64 10.39
CA PHE A 81 -13.67 0.71 8.96
C PHE A 81 -15.16 0.57 8.67
N VAL A 82 -15.82 -0.46 9.22
CA VAL A 82 -17.27 -0.66 9.04
C VAL A 82 -18.05 0.53 9.60
N ARG A 83 -17.69 1.00 10.80
CA ARG A 83 -18.30 2.18 11.43
C ARG A 83 -18.19 3.39 10.51
N ARG A 84 -17.00 3.64 9.95
CA ARG A 84 -16.77 4.76 9.03
C ARG A 84 -17.60 4.64 7.76
N VAL A 85 -17.69 3.45 7.16
CA VAL A 85 -18.52 3.21 5.97
C VAL A 85 -19.98 3.52 6.26
N LEU A 86 -20.52 3.05 7.40
CA LEU A 86 -21.91 3.31 7.80
C LEU A 86 -22.19 4.81 8.02
N ILE A 87 -21.26 5.52 8.67
CA ILE A 87 -21.35 6.98 8.86
C ILE A 87 -21.37 7.72 7.52
N VAL A 88 -20.50 7.34 6.59
CA VAL A 88 -20.44 7.97 5.26
C VAL A 88 -21.70 7.65 4.46
N GLN A 89 -22.22 6.43 4.56
CA GLN A 89 -23.43 6.00 3.88
C GLN A 89 -24.67 6.76 4.36
N SER A 90 -24.80 7.02 5.66
CA SER A 90 -25.94 7.78 6.20
C SER A 90 -25.87 9.28 5.92
N ASN A 91 -24.66 9.84 5.71
CA ASN A 91 -24.44 11.28 5.51
C ASN A 91 -23.85 11.61 4.12
N LEU A 92 -24.21 10.83 3.08
CA LEU A 92 -23.58 10.93 1.76
C LEU A 92 -23.60 12.34 1.15
N ALA A 93 -24.71 13.06 1.29
CA ALA A 93 -24.85 14.40 0.71
C ALA A 93 -23.86 15.39 1.31
N GLU A 94 -23.73 15.38 2.63
CA GLU A 94 -22.80 16.24 3.37
C GLU A 94 -21.34 15.91 3.03
N PHE A 95 -20.95 14.62 3.06
CA PHE A 95 -19.60 14.20 2.70
C PHE A 95 -19.23 14.58 1.26
N ARG A 96 -20.18 14.49 0.32
CA ARG A 96 -19.96 14.90 -1.08
C ARG A 96 -19.83 16.42 -1.22
N GLN A 97 -20.66 17.19 -0.51
CA GLN A 97 -20.59 18.65 -0.52
C GLN A 97 -19.25 19.15 0.05
N ASN A 98 -18.77 18.51 1.12
CA ASN A 98 -17.48 18.83 1.74
C ASN A 98 -16.28 18.43 0.86
N ASN A 99 -16.45 17.52 -0.11
CA ASN A 99 -15.42 17.17 -1.10
C ASN A 99 -15.37 18.18 -2.28
N PHE A 100 -15.28 19.47 -1.96
CA PHE A 100 -15.27 20.55 -2.95
C PHE A 100 -14.09 20.46 -3.93
N ILE A 101 -12.88 20.18 -3.44
CA ILE A 101 -11.71 20.02 -4.33
C ILE A 101 -11.92 18.87 -5.31
N GLY A 102 -12.47 17.75 -4.82
CA GLY A 102 -12.83 16.62 -5.67
C GLY A 102 -13.89 16.97 -6.71
N SER A 103 -14.91 17.73 -6.34
CA SER A 103 -15.96 18.17 -7.28
C SER A 103 -15.40 19.12 -8.35
N VAL A 104 -14.49 20.02 -7.99
CA VAL A 104 -13.77 20.91 -8.91
C VAL A 104 -12.90 20.11 -9.88
N LEU A 105 -12.10 19.15 -9.38
CA LEU A 105 -11.25 18.30 -10.22
C LEU A 105 -12.08 17.47 -11.21
N MET A 106 -13.20 16.88 -10.75
CA MET A 106 -14.11 16.13 -11.61
C MET A 106 -14.75 17.01 -12.69
N HIS A 107 -15.11 18.25 -12.34
CA HIS A 107 -15.63 19.23 -13.29
C HIS A 107 -14.60 19.58 -14.37
N HIS A 108 -13.36 19.89 -13.99
CA HIS A 108 -12.27 20.20 -14.92
C HIS A 108 -11.91 19.01 -15.82
N LEU A 109 -11.87 17.80 -15.27
CA LEU A 109 -11.66 16.58 -16.05
C LEU A 109 -12.74 16.40 -17.10
N HIS A 110 -14.01 16.55 -16.72
CA HIS A 110 -15.14 16.44 -17.64
C HIS A 110 -15.11 17.53 -18.72
N ALA A 111 -14.71 18.76 -18.36
CA ALA A 111 -14.52 19.85 -19.31
C ALA A 111 -13.38 19.53 -20.31
N GLY A 112 -12.24 19.01 -19.83
CA GLY A 112 -11.12 18.58 -20.67
C GLY A 112 -11.55 17.54 -21.70
N THR A 113 -12.23 16.49 -21.27
CA THR A 113 -12.79 15.46 -22.17
C THR A 113 -13.80 16.06 -23.15
N LYS A 114 -14.70 16.94 -22.68
CA LYS A 114 -15.71 17.59 -23.53
C LYS A 114 -15.08 18.42 -24.66
N TYR A 115 -14.08 19.25 -24.35
CA TYR A 115 -13.43 20.09 -25.36
C TYR A 115 -12.54 19.27 -26.30
N MET A 116 -11.88 18.23 -25.80
CA MET A 116 -11.14 17.28 -26.65
C MET A 116 -12.07 16.58 -27.65
N SER A 117 -13.22 16.07 -27.20
CA SER A 117 -14.22 15.44 -28.09
C SER A 117 -14.77 16.41 -29.13
N LYS A 118 -15.04 17.67 -28.74
CA LYS A 118 -15.44 18.73 -29.68
C LYS A 118 -14.35 19.01 -30.73
N TRP A 119 -13.09 19.09 -30.30
CA TRP A 119 -11.96 19.31 -31.21
C TRP A 119 -11.78 18.14 -32.19
N ILE A 120 -11.87 16.89 -31.72
CA ILE A 120 -11.82 15.69 -32.59
C ILE A 120 -12.96 15.73 -33.62
N ALA A 121 -14.18 16.06 -33.19
CA ALA A 121 -15.33 16.17 -34.09
C ALA A 121 -15.11 17.25 -35.18
N GLU A 122 -14.61 18.42 -34.81
CA GLU A 122 -14.31 19.49 -35.77
C GLU A 122 -13.14 19.15 -36.70
N LYS A 123 -12.08 18.52 -36.20
CA LYS A 123 -10.96 18.03 -37.03
C LYS A 123 -11.45 17.01 -38.07
N ASN A 124 -12.34 16.11 -37.68
CA ASN A 124 -12.88 15.09 -38.57
C ASN A 124 -13.89 15.63 -39.60
N LYS A 125 -14.51 16.80 -39.35
CA LYS A 125 -15.36 17.46 -40.35
C LYS A 125 -14.56 18.00 -41.54
N LYS A 126 -13.37 18.57 -41.29
CA LYS A 126 -12.52 19.13 -42.36
C LYS A 126 -11.86 18.07 -43.26
N ASN A 127 -11.83 16.81 -42.85
CA ASN A 127 -11.30 15.70 -43.65
C ASN A 127 -12.39 14.98 -44.50
N LYS A 128 -13.62 15.49 -44.52
CA LYS A 128 -14.76 14.91 -45.25
C LYS A 128 -15.20 15.72 -46.48
N GLU A 129 -14.45 16.76 -46.85
CA GLU A 129 -14.49 17.41 -48.17
C GLU A 129 -13.33 16.90 -49.02
#